data_AF-A0A2K6GBA2-F1
#
_entry.id   AF-A0A2K6GBA2-F1
#
_cell.length_a   1.000
_cell.length_b   1.000
_cell.length_c   1.000
_cell.angle_alpha   90.00
_cell.angle_beta   90.00
_cell.angle_gamma   90.00
#
_symmetry.space_group_name_H-M   'P 1'
#
loop_
_entity.id
_entity.type
_entity.pdbx_description
1 polymer ?
#
loop_
_entity_poly.entity_id
_entity_poly.type
_entity_poly.pdbx_seq_one_letter_code
_entity_poly.pdbx_strand_id
1 'polypeptide(L)'
;MGNQESQLFSVPAQKLDNFIRDYVMPNEECQERIDCIVDVICDILQSTEHFPAVQGVAKGGSYGRKTVLRGSSDGTLVLFLSRFKQFEDQRKNQQEILERIGDLLEYHVHKKGLDDWVEVQCGRVVIQVSGGTQRISFKVLPAFNALGGCSWVSSRGKKSQRRGCQTAL
;
A
#
# COMPACT_ATOMS: atom_id res chain seq x y z
N MET A 1 6.86 19.86 -13.77
CA MET A 1 7.87 19.33 -12.82
C MET A 1 8.90 20.43 -12.60
N GLY A 2 8.95 21.09 -11.44
CA GLY A 2 9.79 22.27 -11.23
C GLY A 2 10.58 22.23 -9.92
N ASN A 3 11.90 22.33 -10.02
CA ASN A 3 12.85 22.98 -9.09
C ASN A 3 12.72 22.77 -7.56
N GLN A 4 12.25 21.63 -7.07
CA GLN A 4 12.13 21.41 -5.62
C GLN A 4 13.50 21.29 -4.91
N GLU A 5 14.51 20.76 -5.59
CA GLU A 5 15.87 20.59 -5.04
C GLU A 5 16.58 21.94 -4.81
N SER A 6 16.44 22.89 -5.74
CA SER A 6 17.09 24.22 -5.62
C SER A 6 16.40 25.12 -4.58
N GLN A 7 15.16 24.82 -4.21
CA GLN A 7 14.45 25.58 -3.18
C GLN A 7 14.88 25.19 -1.76
N LEU A 8 15.09 23.90 -1.46
CA LEU A 8 15.46 23.46 -0.10
C LEU A 8 16.80 24.07 0.36
N PHE A 9 17.83 24.08 -0.48
CA PHE A 9 19.14 24.65 -0.14
C PHE A 9 19.10 26.16 0.14
N SER A 10 18.05 26.83 -0.32
CA SER A 10 17.83 28.27 -0.12
C SER A 10 16.93 28.57 1.10
N VAL A 11 16.35 27.55 1.74
CA VAL A 11 15.46 27.72 2.89
C VAL A 11 16.29 27.86 4.17
N PRO A 12 16.15 28.97 4.92
CA PRO A 12 16.77 29.12 6.23
C PRO A 12 16.29 28.04 7.20
N ALA A 13 17.16 27.58 8.10
CA ALA A 13 16.87 26.50 9.04
C ALA A 13 15.57 26.74 9.86
N GLN A 14 15.27 27.99 10.21
CA GLN A 14 14.07 28.33 10.98
C GLN A 14 12.75 28.15 10.20
N LYS A 15 12.81 28.02 8.87
CA LYS A 15 11.64 27.87 8.00
C LYS A 15 11.45 26.43 7.48
N LEU A 16 12.26 25.48 7.94
CA LEU A 16 12.17 24.09 7.50
C LEU A 16 10.83 23.45 7.84
N ASP A 17 10.24 23.75 9.00
CA ASP A 17 8.93 23.22 9.38
C ASP A 17 7.82 23.67 8.41
N ASN A 18 7.87 24.93 7.96
CA ASN A 18 6.95 25.45 6.96
C ASN A 18 7.19 24.79 5.60
N PHE A 19 8.46 24.62 5.20
CA PHE A 19 8.80 23.92 3.98
C PHE A 19 8.29 22.47 3.99
N ILE A 20 8.42 21.76 5.11
CA ILE A 20 7.89 20.41 5.27
C ILE A 20 6.37 20.41 5.07
N ARG A 21 5.65 21.30 5.77
CA ARG A 21 4.19 21.41 5.64
C ARG A 21 3.74 21.72 4.21
N ASP A 22 4.41 22.67 3.58
CA ASP A 22 3.95 23.25 2.32
C ASP A 22 4.34 22.42 1.09
N TYR A 23 5.44 21.66 1.16
CA TYR A 23 6.00 20.96 -0.01
C TYR A 23 6.26 19.46 0.20
N VAL A 24 6.50 19.01 1.44
CA VAL A 24 6.91 17.63 1.73
C VAL A 24 5.71 16.79 2.21
N MET A 25 4.85 17.36 3.05
CA MET A 25 3.69 16.65 3.60
C MET A 25 2.71 16.27 2.49
N PRO A 26 2.19 15.03 2.51
CA PRO A 26 1.21 14.57 1.56
C PRO A 26 -0.08 15.37 1.72
N ASN A 27 -0.85 15.46 0.63
CA ASN A 27 -2.17 16.06 0.70
C ASN A 27 -3.11 15.13 1.50
N GLU A 28 -3.77 15.66 2.54
CA GLU A 28 -4.59 14.86 3.46
C GLU A 28 -5.75 14.14 2.75
N GLU A 29 -6.49 14.82 1.87
CA GLU A 29 -7.61 14.22 1.13
C GLU A 29 -7.12 13.09 0.20
N CYS A 30 -6.02 13.34 -0.51
CA CYS A 30 -5.41 12.34 -1.39
C CYS A 30 -4.95 11.12 -0.56
N GLN A 31 -4.35 11.34 0.60
CA GLN A 31 -3.89 10.29 1.50
C GLN A 31 -5.05 9.47 2.05
N GLU A 32 -6.14 10.12 2.49
CA GLU A 32 -7.34 9.43 2.98
C GLU A 32 -7.96 8.52 1.90
N ARG A 33 -8.00 8.99 0.64
CA ARG A 33 -8.48 8.18 -0.48
C ARG A 33 -7.58 6.96 -0.73
N ILE A 34 -6.26 7.16 -0.71
CA ILE A 34 -5.30 6.07 -0.86
C ILE A 34 -5.45 5.06 0.28
N ASP A 35 -5.61 5.51 1.53
CA ASP A 35 -5.82 4.63 2.67
C ASP A 35 -7.08 3.77 2.51
N CYS A 36 -8.17 4.36 2.02
CA CYS A 36 -9.40 3.62 1.72
C CYS A 36 -9.17 2.54 0.63
N ILE A 37 -8.50 2.89 -0.46
CA ILE A 37 -8.22 1.95 -1.55
C ILE A 37 -7.29 0.82 -1.06
N VAL A 38 -6.26 1.15 -0.29
CA VAL A 38 -5.32 0.18 0.28
C VAL A 38 -6.04 -0.76 1.25
N ASP A 39 -6.99 -0.26 2.05
CA ASP A 39 -7.81 -1.11 2.91
C ASP A 39 -8.67 -2.08 2.09
N VAL A 40 -9.29 -1.63 0.99
CA VAL A 40 -10.02 -2.51 0.05
C VAL A 40 -9.10 -3.57 -0.56
N ILE A 41 -7.88 -3.20 -0.96
CA ILE A 41 -6.87 -4.15 -1.48
C ILE A 41 -6.48 -5.18 -0.41
N CYS A 42 -6.25 -4.73 0.83
CA CYS A 42 -5.93 -5.61 1.95
C CYS A 42 -7.09 -6.58 2.27
N ASP A 43 -8.33 -6.12 2.15
CA ASP A 43 -9.52 -6.94 2.33
C ASP A 43 -9.66 -7.97 1.21
N ILE A 44 -9.43 -7.58 -0.05
CA ILE A 44 -9.39 -8.51 -1.19
C ILE A 44 -8.36 -9.61 -0.92
N LEU A 45 -7.13 -9.25 -0.61
CA LEU A 45 -6.02 -10.18 -0.37
C LEU A 45 -6.26 -11.13 0.82
N GLN A 46 -7.05 -10.71 1.82
CA GLN A 46 -7.39 -11.55 2.99
C GLN A 46 -8.65 -12.39 2.78
N SER A 47 -9.59 -11.93 1.96
CA SER A 47 -10.88 -12.59 1.72
C SER A 47 -10.80 -13.83 0.83
N THR A 48 -9.65 -14.07 0.22
CA THR A 48 -9.50 -15.11 -0.78
C THR A 48 -9.29 -16.47 -0.13
N GLU A 49 -10.37 -17.24 -0.09
CA GLU A 49 -10.38 -18.63 0.39
C GLU A 49 -9.56 -19.55 -0.55
N HIS A 50 -9.42 -19.17 -1.82
CA HIS A 50 -8.74 -19.93 -2.85
C HIS A 50 -7.34 -19.34 -3.07
N PHE A 51 -6.33 -20.22 -2.97
CA PHE A 51 -4.89 -19.99 -3.01
C PHE A 51 -4.38 -18.69 -3.68
N PRO A 52 -3.46 -17.94 -3.03
CA PRO A 52 -2.79 -18.27 -1.78
C PRO A 52 -3.57 -17.83 -0.53
N ALA A 53 -3.69 -18.72 0.46
CA ALA A 53 -4.34 -18.39 1.73
C ALA A 53 -3.45 -17.45 2.57
N VAL A 54 -3.84 -16.19 2.65
CA VAL A 54 -3.14 -15.12 3.37
C VAL A 54 -3.58 -15.12 4.84
N GLN A 55 -2.63 -15.32 5.75
CA GLN A 55 -2.84 -15.23 7.21
C GLN A 55 -2.91 -13.78 7.71
N GLY A 56 -2.28 -12.86 6.99
CA GLY A 56 -2.25 -11.45 7.34
C GLY A 56 -1.45 -10.63 6.33
N VAL A 57 -1.68 -9.32 6.36
CA VAL A 57 -1.02 -8.34 5.49
C VAL A 57 -0.33 -7.29 6.35
N ALA A 58 0.99 -7.15 6.20
CA ALA A 58 1.73 -6.02 6.75
C ALA A 58 1.82 -4.87 5.75
N LYS A 59 1.70 -3.65 6.26
CA LYS A 59 2.01 -2.42 5.52
C LYS A 59 3.42 -1.97 5.92
N GLY A 60 4.32 -1.90 4.96
CA GLY A 60 5.72 -1.47 5.09
C GLY A 60 6.07 -0.36 4.09
N GLY A 61 7.37 -0.11 3.88
CA GLY A 61 7.85 1.01 3.05
C GLY A 61 7.61 2.37 3.73
N SER A 62 7.74 3.46 2.97
CA SER A 62 7.40 4.80 3.51
C SER A 62 5.92 4.91 3.89
N TYR A 63 5.02 4.26 3.14
CA TYR A 63 3.61 4.13 3.50
C TYR A 63 3.39 3.51 4.89
N GLY A 64 3.93 2.31 5.13
CA GLY A 64 3.77 1.62 6.42
C GLY A 64 4.39 2.36 7.60
N ARG A 65 5.49 3.10 7.37
CA ARG A 65 6.15 3.93 8.39
C ARG A 65 5.51 5.31 8.59
N LYS A 66 4.49 5.67 7.80
CA LYS A 66 3.86 7.01 7.80
C LYS A 66 4.84 8.13 7.46
N THR A 67 5.77 7.86 6.55
CA THR A 67 6.76 8.82 6.03
C THR A 67 6.52 9.11 4.54
N VAL A 68 5.27 9.02 4.09
CA VAL A 68 4.87 9.33 2.72
C VAL A 68 5.14 10.80 2.44
N LEU A 69 5.76 11.08 1.30
CA LEU A 69 6.03 12.44 0.84
C LEU A 69 5.02 12.81 -0.25
N ARG A 70 4.78 14.11 -0.42
CA ARG A 70 3.91 14.63 -1.47
C ARG A 70 4.36 14.16 -2.86
N GLY A 71 3.39 13.77 -3.69
CA GLY A 71 3.64 13.34 -5.06
C GLY A 71 3.76 11.83 -5.15
N SER A 72 4.96 11.28 -5.36
CA SER A 72 5.18 9.84 -5.45
C SER A 72 5.92 9.29 -4.24
N SER A 73 5.48 8.14 -3.73
CA SER A 73 6.12 7.46 -2.60
C SER A 73 6.06 5.94 -2.75
N ASP A 74 6.85 5.24 -1.94
CA ASP A 74 6.92 3.78 -1.93
C ASP A 74 6.05 3.16 -0.83
N GLY A 75 5.48 2.01 -1.14
CA GLY A 75 4.82 1.15 -0.18
C GLY A 75 5.34 -0.27 -0.30
N THR A 76 5.12 -1.06 0.74
CA THR A 76 5.34 -2.51 0.65
C THR A 76 4.18 -3.21 1.33
N LEU A 77 3.56 -4.17 0.65
CA LEU A 77 2.57 -5.06 1.22
C LEU A 77 3.24 -6.43 1.42
N VAL A 78 3.40 -6.84 2.67
CA VAL A 78 3.96 -8.16 3.00
C VAL A 78 2.80 -9.11 3.27
N LEU A 79 2.69 -10.16 2.47
CA LEU A 79 1.63 -11.15 2.57
C LEU A 79 2.15 -12.38 3.28
N PHE A 80 1.64 -12.65 4.48
CA PHE A 80 2.00 -13.85 5.21
C PHE A 80 1.19 -15.02 4.72
N LEU A 81 1.82 -15.96 4.02
CA LEU A 81 1.12 -17.09 3.43
C LEU A 81 1.12 -18.29 4.38
N SER A 82 -0.05 -18.91 4.56
CA SER A 82 -0.20 -20.04 5.47
C SER A 82 0.58 -21.29 5.07
N ARG A 83 0.88 -21.40 3.77
CA ARG A 83 1.67 -22.50 3.19
C ARG A 83 3.15 -22.41 3.53
N PHE A 84 3.69 -21.22 3.76
CA PHE A 84 5.11 -21.08 4.10
C PHE A 84 5.33 -21.54 5.54
N LYS A 85 6.24 -22.50 5.72
CA LYS A 85 6.60 -23.07 7.04
C LYS A 85 8.06 -22.78 7.43
N GLN A 86 8.87 -22.37 6.47
CA GLN A 86 10.29 -22.06 6.62
C GLN A 86 10.70 -20.98 5.61
N PHE A 87 11.87 -20.36 5.81
CA PHE A 87 12.36 -19.29 4.95
C PHE A 87 12.63 -19.75 3.50
N GLU A 88 13.03 -21.01 3.31
CA GLU A 88 13.28 -21.61 2.01
C GLU A 88 12.04 -21.63 1.14
N ASP A 89 10.84 -21.72 1.74
CA ASP A 89 9.58 -21.76 0.99
C ASP A 89 9.30 -20.42 0.28
N GLN A 90 9.83 -19.30 0.79
CA GLN A 90 9.70 -18.00 0.13
C GLN A 90 10.42 -17.93 -1.21
N ARG A 91 11.50 -18.72 -1.38
CA ARG A 91 12.25 -18.79 -2.64
C ARG A 91 11.63 -19.76 -3.63
N LYS A 92 10.91 -20.78 -3.13
CA LYS A 92 10.26 -21.80 -3.95
C LYS A 92 8.94 -21.25 -4.49
N ASN A 93 8.72 -21.40 -5.79
CA ASN A 93 7.47 -21.00 -6.47
C ASN A 93 7.07 -19.52 -6.24
N GLN A 94 8.04 -18.65 -5.94
CA GLN A 94 7.78 -17.24 -5.68
C GLN A 94 7.09 -16.58 -6.90
N GLN A 95 7.54 -16.92 -8.10
CA GLN A 95 6.98 -16.40 -9.34
C GLN A 95 5.52 -16.83 -9.53
N GLU A 96 5.22 -18.12 -9.35
CA GLU A 96 3.85 -18.66 -9.46
C GLU A 96 2.90 -18.00 -8.44
N ILE A 97 3.37 -17.79 -7.21
CA ILE A 97 2.60 -17.13 -6.16
C ILE A 97 2.31 -15.68 -6.52
N LEU A 98 3.33 -14.95 -6.99
CA LEU A 98 3.20 -13.57 -7.41
C LEU A 98 2.25 -13.43 -8.61
N GLU A 99 2.36 -14.30 -9.61
CA GLU A 99 1.46 -14.33 -10.77
C GLU A 99 0.00 -14.49 -10.33
N ARG A 100 -0.29 -15.49 -9.48
CA ARG A 100 -1.65 -15.68 -8.97
C ARG A 100 -2.18 -14.51 -8.16
N ILE A 101 -1.33 -13.86 -7.36
CA ILE A 101 -1.72 -12.65 -6.62
C ILE A 101 -2.01 -11.50 -7.59
N GLY A 102 -1.20 -11.35 -8.64
CA GLY A 102 -1.41 -10.39 -9.71
C GLY A 102 -2.77 -10.57 -10.38
N ASP A 103 -3.04 -11.77 -10.88
CA ASP A 103 -4.29 -12.12 -11.56
C ASP A 103 -5.52 -11.88 -10.66
N LEU A 104 -5.39 -12.23 -9.38
CA LEU A 104 -6.44 -12.04 -8.38
C LEU A 104 -6.74 -10.56 -8.16
N LEU A 105 -5.69 -9.76 -7.97
CA LEU A 105 -5.83 -8.32 -7.78
C LEU A 105 -6.43 -7.67 -9.01
N GLU A 106 -5.95 -8.00 -10.20
CA GLU A 106 -6.49 -7.49 -11.46
C GLU A 106 -7.98 -7.80 -11.61
N TYR A 107 -8.39 -9.05 -11.37
CA TYR A 107 -9.80 -9.45 -11.41
C TYR A 107 -10.67 -8.66 -10.42
N HIS A 108 -10.22 -8.53 -9.17
CA HIS A 108 -11.01 -7.87 -8.12
C HIS A 108 -11.02 -6.34 -8.22
N VAL A 109 -9.92 -5.74 -8.70
CA VAL A 109 -9.82 -4.30 -9.01
C VAL A 109 -10.82 -3.98 -10.13
N HIS A 110 -10.78 -4.76 -11.21
CA HIS A 110 -11.70 -4.58 -12.33
C HIS A 110 -13.17 -4.76 -11.92
N LYS A 111 -13.47 -5.82 -11.16
CA LYS A 111 -14.82 -6.11 -10.67
C LYS A 111 -15.39 -5.00 -9.77
N LYS A 112 -14.53 -4.26 -9.06
CA LYS A 112 -14.94 -3.16 -8.18
C LYS A 112 -14.89 -1.79 -8.86
N GLY A 113 -14.48 -1.71 -10.14
CA GLY A 113 -14.35 -0.45 -10.88
C GLY A 113 -13.23 0.44 -10.34
N LEU A 114 -12.14 -0.15 -9.85
CA LEU A 114 -11.00 0.58 -9.29
C LEU A 114 -9.88 0.82 -10.31
N ASP A 115 -10.09 0.49 -11.59
CA ASP A 115 -9.08 0.55 -12.66
C ASP A 115 -8.46 1.95 -12.83
N ASP A 116 -9.25 3.01 -12.60
CA ASP A 116 -8.78 4.40 -12.69
C ASP A 116 -7.80 4.78 -11.55
N TRP A 117 -7.84 4.04 -10.45
CA TRP A 117 -7.10 4.34 -9.22
C TRP A 117 -5.98 3.34 -8.96
N VAL A 118 -6.09 2.12 -9.49
CA VAL A 118 -5.20 1.01 -9.19
C VAL A 118 -4.68 0.39 -10.48
N GLU A 119 -3.37 0.49 -10.68
CA GLU A 119 -2.68 -0.20 -11.77
C GLU A 119 -1.89 -1.39 -11.21
N VAL A 120 -2.12 -2.58 -11.76
CA VAL A 120 -1.40 -3.81 -11.36
C VAL A 120 -0.44 -4.21 -12.48
N GLN A 121 0.85 -4.32 -12.16
CA GLN A 121 1.85 -4.81 -13.11
C GLN A 121 2.21 -6.28 -12.82
N CYS A 122 1.72 -7.17 -13.69
CA CYS A 122 1.97 -8.62 -13.62
C CYS A 122 3.43 -8.93 -13.99
N GLY A 123 4.16 -9.59 -13.09
CA GLY A 123 5.58 -9.93 -13.24
C GLY A 123 6.39 -9.72 -11.96
N ARG A 124 6.39 -8.50 -11.41
CA ARG A 124 6.96 -8.19 -10.07
C ARG A 124 5.90 -7.79 -9.04
N VAL A 125 4.61 -7.88 -9.40
CA VAL A 125 3.43 -7.44 -8.63
C VAL A 125 3.69 -6.11 -7.94
N VAL A 126 3.75 -5.08 -8.77
CA VAL A 126 3.74 -3.69 -8.30
C VAL A 126 2.32 -3.19 -8.47
N ILE A 127 1.73 -2.73 -7.38
CA ILE A 127 0.41 -2.09 -7.35
C ILE A 127 0.66 -0.59 -7.25
N GLN A 128 0.26 0.19 -8.24
CA GLN A 128 0.26 1.64 -8.11
C GLN A 128 -1.14 2.10 -7.70
N VAL A 129 -1.22 2.80 -6.58
CA VAL A 129 -2.47 3.42 -6.11
C VAL A 129 -2.33 4.92 -6.29
N SER A 130 -3.20 5.49 -7.11
CA SER A 130 -3.31 6.93 -7.33
C SER A 130 -4.44 7.49 -6.47
N GLY A 131 -4.31 8.74 -6.02
CA GLY A 131 -5.30 9.44 -5.19
C GLY A 131 -5.43 10.91 -5.61
N GLY A 132 -5.36 11.20 -6.91
CA GLY A 132 -5.26 12.58 -7.42
C GLY A 132 -3.80 13.02 -7.57
N THR A 133 -3.36 13.98 -6.75
CA THR A 133 -1.97 14.50 -6.82
C THR A 133 -0.94 13.60 -6.14
N GLN A 134 -1.41 12.59 -5.40
CA GLN A 134 -0.59 11.62 -4.69
C GLN A 134 -0.64 10.26 -5.39
N ARG A 135 0.49 9.57 -5.46
CA ARG A 135 0.63 8.20 -5.97
C ARG A 135 1.54 7.40 -5.06
N ILE A 136 1.17 6.15 -4.79
CA ILE A 136 1.99 5.22 -4.02
C ILE A 136 2.19 3.93 -4.79
N SER A 137 3.45 3.55 -4.96
CA SER A 137 3.84 2.30 -5.62
C SER A 137 4.13 1.23 -4.57
N PHE A 138 3.22 0.28 -4.42
CA PHE A 138 3.33 -0.84 -3.51
C PHE A 138 4.05 -2.02 -4.16
N LYS A 139 5.13 -2.47 -3.52
CA LYS A 139 5.74 -3.79 -3.82
C LYS A 139 5.04 -4.86 -3.00
N VAL A 140 4.59 -5.93 -3.64
CA VAL A 140 3.96 -7.05 -2.94
C VAL A 140 4.99 -8.16 -2.69
N LEU A 141 5.11 -8.59 -1.43
CA LEU A 141 6.10 -9.57 -1.00
C LEU A 141 5.43 -10.71 -0.20
N PRO A 142 5.36 -11.92 -0.77
CA PRO A 142 5.03 -13.12 -0.03
C PRO A 142 6.11 -13.43 1.03
N ALA A 143 5.73 -13.68 2.27
CA ALA A 143 6.66 -13.95 3.36
C ALA A 143 6.18 -15.04 4.32
N PHE A 144 7.13 -15.78 4.89
CA PHE A 144 6.89 -16.71 5.99
C PHE A 144 6.70 -15.92 7.28
N ASN A 145 5.66 -16.22 8.05
CA ASN A 145 5.44 -15.56 9.34
C ASN A 145 6.32 -16.19 10.44
N ALA A 146 7.61 -15.88 10.41
CA ALA A 146 8.57 -16.34 11.42
C ALA A 146 8.35 -15.70 12.80
N LEU A 147 7.66 -14.56 12.86
CA LEU A 147 7.39 -13.81 14.10
C LEU A 147 6.16 -14.33 14.85
N GLY A 148 5.39 -15.24 14.26
CA GLY A 148 4.26 -15.89 14.91
C GLY A 148 3.06 -14.97 15.20
N GLY A 149 2.23 -15.41 16.13
CA GLY A 149 0.91 -14.86 16.47
C GLY A 149 0.91 -13.53 17.22
N CYS A 150 1.54 -12.50 16.68
CA CYS A 150 1.04 -11.17 16.94
C CYS A 150 -0.34 -11.10 16.28
N SER A 151 -1.41 -11.08 17.08
CA SER A 151 -2.70 -10.61 16.60
C SER A 151 -2.41 -9.32 15.85
N TRP A 152 -2.55 -9.33 14.53
CA TRP A 152 -2.51 -8.10 13.75
C TRP A 152 -3.72 -7.32 14.22
N VAL A 153 -3.50 -6.52 15.27
CA VAL A 153 -4.32 -5.35 15.53
C VAL A 153 -4.00 -4.49 14.33
N SER A 154 -4.69 -4.79 13.21
CA SER A 154 -5.06 -3.78 12.24
C SER A 154 -5.38 -2.60 13.12
N SER A 155 -4.57 -1.55 13.00
CA SER A 155 -4.82 -0.30 13.68
C SER A 155 -6.15 0.17 13.09
N ARG A 156 -7.26 -0.40 13.58
CA ARG A 156 -8.59 0.15 13.54
C ARG A 156 -8.39 1.40 14.36
N GLY A 157 -7.88 2.44 13.70
CA GLY A 157 -8.07 3.80 14.12
C GLY A 157 -9.52 3.84 14.55
N LYS A 158 -9.75 4.23 15.81
CA LYS A 158 -11.07 4.33 16.43
C LYS A 158 -12.07 4.64 15.33
N LYS A 159 -13.06 3.76 15.11
CA LYS A 159 -14.21 4.06 14.25
C LYS A 159 -14.94 5.25 14.90
N SER A 160 -14.39 6.45 14.73
CA SER A 160 -15.21 7.63 14.62
C SER A 160 -16.02 7.37 13.36
N GLN A 161 -17.32 7.40 13.54
CA GLN A 161 -18.36 7.22 12.55
C GLN A 161 -18.16 8.21 11.38
N ARG A 162 -17.19 7.94 10.51
CA ARG A 162 -16.96 8.67 9.27
C ARG A 162 -17.95 8.12 8.25
N ARG A 163 -19.10 8.78 8.20
CA ARG A 163 -20.01 8.74 7.06
C ARG A 163 -19.18 9.06 5.81
N GLY A 164 -19.21 8.18 4.81
CA GLY A 164 -18.78 8.53 3.45
C GLY A 164 -17.54 7.79 2.91
N CYS A 165 -17.57 6.46 2.83
CA CYS A 165 -16.87 5.76 1.73
C CYS A 165 -17.83 5.43 0.55
N GLN A 166 -19.09 5.87 0.62
CA GLN A 166 -20.13 5.52 -0.36
C GLN A 166 -20.36 6.59 -1.45
N THR A 167 -19.56 7.66 -1.51
CA THR A 167 -19.87 8.80 -2.41
C THR A 167 -18.70 9.33 -3.21
N ALA A 168 -17.57 8.62 -3.28
CA ALA A 168 -16.44 9.01 -4.12
C ALA A 168 -15.59 7.80 -4.52
N LEU A 169 -16.19 6.88 -5.27
CA LEU A 169 -15.49 6.00 -6.21
C LEU A 169 -16.16 6.21 -7.56
#